data_AF-A0AAX6HLT0-F1
#
_entry.id   AF-A0AAX6HLT0-F1
#
_cell.length_a   1.000
_cell.length_b   1.000
_cell.length_c   1.000
_cell.angle_alpha   90.00
_cell.angle_beta   90.00
_cell.angle_gamma   90.00
#
_symmetry.space_group_name_H-M   'P 1'
#
loop_
_entity.id
_entity.type
_entity.pdbx_description
1 polymer ?
#
loop_
_entity_poly.entity_id
_entity_poly.type
_entity_poly.pdbx_seq_one_letter_code
_entity_poly.pdbx_strand_id
1 'polypeptide(L)'
;MGMWTKLRPGVWKFLEKASKLFELHLYTMGNKLYATEMARVLDPTGALFAGRVIAKGDDGDSVDGDERVPKSKDLEGVLGMESAVVIIDDSVRVWPHHKLNLIVVERYTYFPCSRRQFGLLGTP
;
A
#
# COMPACT_ATOMS: atom_id res chain seq x y z
N MET A 1 4.55 -5.09 17.04
CA MET A 1 4.40 -6.26 16.16
C MET A 1 5.74 -6.98 16.06
N GLY A 2 5.79 -8.31 16.29
CA GLY A 2 7.00 -9.12 16.09
C GLY A 2 7.20 -9.51 14.62
N MET A 3 7.24 -8.54 13.71
CA MET A 3 7.25 -8.77 12.26
C MET A 3 8.57 -8.31 11.63
N TRP A 4 9.19 -9.19 10.85
CA TRP A 4 10.34 -8.83 10.02
C TRP A 4 9.86 -8.15 8.73
N THR A 5 10.39 -6.96 8.44
CA THR A 5 10.07 -6.22 7.22
C THR A 5 11.32 -6.08 6.37
N LYS A 6 11.26 -6.55 5.12
CA LYS A 6 12.29 -6.24 4.14
C LYS A 6 11.81 -5.09 3.27
N LEU A 7 12.57 -4.00 3.26
CA LEU A 7 12.37 -2.90 2.32
C LEU A 7 12.90 -3.24 0.93
N ARG A 8 12.20 -2.75 -0.11
CA ARG A 8 12.67 -2.85 -1.50
C ARG A 8 13.96 -2.00 -1.64
N PRO A 9 15.02 -2.51 -2.28
CA PRO A 9 16.25 -1.73 -2.45
C PRO A 9 15.97 -0.37 -3.10
N GLY A 10 16.55 0.69 -2.53
CA GLY A 10 16.38 2.06 -3.04
C GLY A 10 15.07 2.76 -2.64
N VAL A 11 14.21 2.16 -1.81
CA VAL A 11 12.89 2.73 -1.47
C VAL A 11 12.95 4.18 -0.97
N TRP A 12 13.88 4.53 -0.08
CA TRP A 12 13.96 5.90 0.44
C TRP A 12 14.37 6.91 -0.64
N LYS A 13 15.33 6.56 -1.51
CA LYS A 13 15.72 7.40 -2.65
C LYS A 13 14.58 7.55 -3.65
N PHE A 14 13.78 6.51 -3.84
CA PHE A 14 12.57 6.58 -4.66
C PHE A 14 11.56 7.55 -4.06
N LEU A 15 11.21 7.39 -2.78
CA LEU A 15 10.24 8.25 -2.09
C LEU A 15 10.71 9.72 -2.05
N GLU A 16 11.99 9.97 -1.80
CA GLU A 16 12.58 11.31 -1.81
C GLU A 16 12.49 11.99 -3.19
N LYS A 17 12.63 11.23 -4.28
CA LYS A 17 12.46 11.77 -5.63
C LYS A 17 10.99 11.95 -5.99
N ALA A 18 10.14 11.01 -5.61
CA ALA A 18 8.71 11.06 -5.86
C ALA A 18 8.05 12.24 -5.12
N SER A 19 8.46 12.53 -3.88
CA SER A 19 7.92 13.64 -3.09
C SER A 19 8.19 15.03 -3.65
N LYS A 20 9.16 15.15 -4.57
CA LYS A 20 9.44 16.41 -5.31
C LYS A 20 8.42 16.66 -6.43
N LEU A 21 7.65 15.65 -6.81
CA LEU A 21 6.70 15.68 -7.93
C LEU A 21 5.26 15.40 -7.49
N PHE A 22 5.06 14.64 -6.42
CA PHE A 22 3.77 14.14 -5.98
C PHE A 22 3.58 14.28 -4.48
N GLU A 23 2.35 14.51 -4.05
CA GLU A 23 1.95 14.28 -2.67
C GLU A 23 1.82 12.77 -2.43
N LEU A 24 2.51 12.24 -1.42
CA LEU A 24 2.56 10.80 -1.18
C LEU A 24 1.47 10.34 -0.21
N HIS A 25 0.75 9.30 -0.61
CA HIS A 25 -0.24 8.58 0.18
C HIS A 25 0.19 7.11 0.36
N LEU A 26 0.03 6.56 1.56
CA LEU A 26 0.26 5.14 1.84
C LEU A 26 -1.09 4.41 1.91
N TYR A 27 -1.41 3.58 0.93
CA TYR A 27 -2.66 2.80 0.90
C TYR A 27 -2.37 1.30 1.02
N THR A 28 -2.78 0.68 2.13
CA THR A 28 -2.62 -0.76 2.36
C THR A 28 -3.92 -1.48 2.72
N MET A 29 -4.02 -2.74 2.31
CA MET A 29 -5.06 -3.66 2.80
C MET A 29 -4.74 -4.23 4.20
N GLY A 30 -3.60 -3.86 4.78
CA GLY A 30 -3.29 -4.13 6.18
C GLY A 30 -4.11 -3.27 7.13
N ASN A 31 -4.22 -3.69 8.39
CA ASN A 31 -4.93 -2.91 9.41
C ASN A 31 -4.19 -1.62 9.79
N LYS A 32 -4.87 -0.73 10.53
CA LYS A 32 -4.34 0.57 10.95
C LYS A 32 -3.01 0.48 11.72
N LEU A 33 -2.87 -0.51 12.60
CA LEU A 33 -1.63 -0.73 13.34
C LEU A 33 -0.47 -1.05 12.39
N TYR A 34 -0.66 -1.99 11.46
CA TYR A 34 0.34 -2.32 10.44
C TYR A 34 0.71 -1.10 9.59
N ALA A 35 -0.29 -0.36 9.10
CA ALA A 35 -0.07 0.80 8.25
C ALA A 35 0.73 1.90 8.99
N THR A 36 0.41 2.14 10.26
CA THR A 36 1.12 3.10 11.11
C THR A 36 2.58 2.68 11.32
N GLU A 37 2.84 1.41 11.60
CA GLU A 37 4.21 0.91 11.76
C GLU A 37 5.01 0.99 10.45
N MET A 38 4.39 0.68 9.30
CA MET A 38 5.04 0.81 8.00
C MET A 38 5.32 2.26 7.63
N ALA A 39 4.41 3.19 7.93
CA ALA A 39 4.64 4.62 7.75
C ALA A 39 5.86 5.09 8.56
N ARG A 40 6.02 4.66 9.82
CA ARG A 40 7.20 4.98 10.64
C ARG A 40 8.51 4.44 10.06
N VAL A 41 8.49 3.23 9.49
CA VAL A 41 9.68 2.63 8.87
C VAL A 41 10.06 3.34 7.56
N LEU A 42 9.08 3.73 6.75
CA LEU A 42 9.29 4.36 5.45
C LEU A 42 9.56 5.86 5.54
N ASP A 43 8.96 6.54 6.52
CA ASP A 43 9.04 7.97 6.76
C ASP A 43 9.23 8.27 8.25
N PRO A 44 10.45 8.09 8.79
CA PRO A 44 10.73 8.31 10.21
C PRO A 44 10.48 9.76 10.68
N THR A 45 10.51 10.72 9.74
CA THR A 45 10.29 12.14 10.02
C THR A 45 8.83 12.57 9.96
N GLY A 46 7.96 11.76 9.34
CA GLY A 46 6.57 12.11 9.06
C GLY A 46 6.37 13.14 7.94
N ALA A 47 7.43 13.53 7.21
CA ALA A 47 7.40 14.58 6.21
C ALA A 47 6.83 14.13 4.85
N LEU A 48 6.90 12.84 4.54
CA LEU A 48 6.50 12.28 3.25
C LEU A 48 4.99 12.01 3.22
N PHE A 49 4.47 11.27 4.21
CA PHE A 49 3.06 10.90 4.24
C PHE A 49 2.21 11.88 5.05
N ALA A 50 2.77 12.53 6.07
CA ALA A 50 2.09 13.55 6.88
C ALA A 50 0.64 13.19 7.28
N GLY A 51 0.39 11.93 7.66
CA GLY A 51 -0.94 11.43 8.06
C GLY A 51 -1.81 10.88 6.93
N ARG A 52 -1.39 10.97 5.66
CA ARG A 52 -2.06 10.41 4.48
C ARG A 52 -1.84 8.90 4.37
N VAL A 53 -2.35 8.17 5.35
CA VAL A 53 -2.23 6.71 5.47
C VAL A 53 -3.62 6.10 5.50
N ILE A 54 -3.96 5.37 4.46
CA ILE A 54 -5.24 4.65 4.30
C ILE A 54 -4.99 3.18 4.59
N ALA A 55 -5.72 2.65 5.57
CA ALA A 55 -5.60 1.27 6.03
C ALA A 55 -6.96 0.57 5.97
N LYS A 56 -6.94 -0.75 5.90
CA LYS A 56 -8.16 -1.56 5.96
C LYS A 56 -8.81 -1.45 7.34
N GLY A 57 -10.11 -1.12 7.37
CA GLY A 57 -10.89 -0.98 8.59
C GLY A 57 -10.82 0.41 9.23
N ASP A 58 -10.50 1.45 8.45
CA ASP A 58 -10.65 2.85 8.90
C ASP A 58 -12.11 3.35 8.76
N ASP A 59 -12.95 2.63 8.01
CA ASP A 59 -14.40 2.81 8.01
C ASP A 59 -14.98 2.18 9.28
N GLY A 60 -15.50 3.03 10.16
CA GLY A 60 -15.99 2.69 11.48
C GLY A 60 -17.33 1.91 11.51
N ASP A 61 -17.49 0.87 10.71
CA ASP A 61 -18.63 -0.04 10.81
C ASP A 61 -18.19 -1.41 11.33
N SER A 62 -18.12 -1.50 12.66
CA SER A 62 -18.42 -2.76 13.35
C SER A 62 -19.92 -2.77 13.64
N VAL A 63 -20.72 -3.22 12.67
CA VAL A 63 -22.10 -3.65 12.92
C VAL A 63 -22.36 -4.92 12.13
N ASP A 64 -22.44 -6.01 12.87
CA ASP A 64 -23.10 -7.26 12.54
C ASP A 64 -22.55 -8.13 11.38
N GLY A 65 -22.67 -9.44 11.60
CA GLY A 65 -21.99 -10.46 10.83
C GLY A 65 -22.37 -10.49 9.34
N ASP A 66 -21.38 -10.92 8.55
CA ASP A 66 -21.48 -11.34 7.14
C ASP A 66 -21.38 -10.28 6.03
N GLU A 67 -21.12 -9.00 6.34
CA GLU A 67 -20.83 -8.02 5.27
C GLU A 67 -19.35 -8.02 4.83
N ARG A 68 -19.21 -8.19 3.52
CA ARG A 68 -17.98 -8.50 2.80
C ARG A 68 -16.98 -7.38 2.94
N VAL A 69 -16.04 -7.58 3.84
CA VAL A 69 -14.71 -6.96 3.84
C VAL A 69 -14.29 -6.55 2.42
N PRO A 70 -14.12 -5.23 2.13
CA PRO A 70 -13.73 -4.78 0.80
C PRO A 70 -12.48 -5.51 0.35
N LYS A 71 -12.57 -6.22 -0.77
CA LYS A 71 -11.44 -6.88 -1.43
C LYS A 71 -10.77 -5.96 -2.45
N SER A 72 -11.29 -4.75 -2.60
CA SER A 72 -10.87 -3.71 -3.53
C SER A 72 -10.49 -2.44 -2.76
N LYS A 73 -9.66 -1.64 -3.42
CA LYS A 73 -9.29 -0.28 -3.10
C LYS A 73 -9.99 0.65 -4.08
N ASP A 74 -10.22 1.87 -3.63
CA ASP A 74 -10.76 2.99 -4.40
C ASP A 74 -9.92 4.24 -4.11
N LEU A 75 -10.16 5.33 -4.83
CA LEU A 75 -9.56 6.64 -4.55
C LEU A 75 -10.40 7.48 -3.59
N GLU A 76 -11.48 6.91 -3.03
CA GLU A 76 -12.20 7.49 -1.91
C GLU A 76 -11.23 7.76 -0.73
N GLY A 77 -11.22 8.99 -0.21
CA GLY A 77 -10.28 9.44 0.81
C GLY A 77 -8.95 10.00 0.28
N VAL A 78 -8.65 9.88 -1.02
CA VAL A 78 -7.53 10.58 -1.66
C VAL A 78 -8.01 11.96 -2.12
N LEU A 79 -7.41 13.01 -1.59
CA LEU A 79 -7.73 14.38 -1.99
C LEU A 79 -7.22 14.67 -3.41
N GLY A 80 -8.09 15.20 -4.28
CA GLY A 80 -7.73 15.67 -5.62
C GLY A 80 -8.61 15.11 -6.72
N MET A 81 -8.27 15.45 -7.97
CA MET A 81 -8.93 14.87 -9.15
C MET A 81 -8.31 13.52 -9.48
N GLU A 82 -9.12 12.50 -9.77
CA GLU A 82 -8.64 11.18 -10.22
C GLU A 82 -7.63 11.29 -11.38
N SER A 83 -7.85 12.21 -12.32
CA SER A 83 -6.94 12.47 -13.44
C SER A 83 -5.51 12.87 -13.05
N ALA A 84 -5.29 13.32 -11.82
CA ALA A 84 -3.99 13.71 -11.28
C ALA A 84 -3.36 12.63 -10.36
N VAL A 85 -4.02 11.48 -10.19
CA VAL A 85 -3.56 10.41 -9.29
C VAL A 85 -2.82 9.34 -10.08
N VAL A 86 -1.65 8.93 -9.56
CA VAL A 86 -0.90 7.76 -10.05
C VAL A 86 -0.84 6.72 -8.93
N ILE A 87 -1.21 5.49 -9.25
CA ILE A 87 -1.23 4.36 -8.31
C ILE A 87 -0.05 3.45 -8.62
N ILE A 88 0.70 3.05 -7.59
CA ILE A 88 1.78 2.07 -7.70
C ILE A 88 1.42 0.88 -6.80
N ASP A 89 1.05 -0.25 -7.40
CA ASP A 89 0.58 -1.43 -6.68
C ASP A 89 0.96 -2.71 -7.47
N ASP A 90 1.23 -3.81 -6.78
CA ASP A 90 1.55 -5.10 -7.40
C ASP A 90 0.30 -5.95 -7.73
N SER A 91 -0.88 -5.46 -7.36
CA SER A 91 -2.14 -6.22 -7.40
C SER A 91 -3.25 -5.52 -8.20
N VAL A 92 -3.29 -5.76 -9.52
CA VAL A 92 -4.37 -5.24 -10.40
C VAL A 92 -5.78 -5.56 -9.88
N ARG A 93 -5.95 -6.74 -9.26
CA ARG A 93 -7.25 -7.21 -8.77
C ARG A 93 -7.87 -6.34 -7.69
N VAL A 94 -7.07 -5.58 -6.92
CA VAL A 94 -7.62 -4.70 -5.89
C VAL A 94 -8.04 -3.35 -6.45
N TRP A 95 -7.72 -3.01 -7.71
CA TRP A 95 -8.09 -1.73 -8.33
C TRP A 95 -9.00 -1.95 -9.56
N PRO A 96 -10.27 -2.37 -9.36
CA PRO A 96 -11.15 -2.72 -10.47
C PRO A 96 -11.52 -1.53 -11.38
N HIS A 97 -11.60 -0.33 -10.80
CA HIS A 97 -12.10 0.88 -11.48
C HIS A 97 -11.00 1.86 -11.94
N HIS A 98 -9.80 1.81 -11.37
CA HIS A 98 -8.73 2.80 -11.63
C HIS A 98 -7.53 2.21 -12.40
N LYS A 99 -7.78 1.30 -13.34
CA LYS A 99 -6.71 0.60 -14.08
C LYS A 99 -5.85 1.53 -14.92
N LEU A 100 -6.40 2.64 -15.41
CA LEU A 100 -5.66 3.62 -16.22
C LEU A 100 -4.65 4.43 -15.39
N ASN A 101 -4.91 4.57 -14.09
CA ASN A 101 -4.03 5.26 -13.15
C ASN A 101 -2.98 4.32 -12.53
N LEU A 102 -3.12 3.00 -12.75
CA LEU A 102 -2.30 1.97 -12.12
C LEU A 102 -1.04 1.64 -12.92
N ILE A 103 0.11 1.95 -12.33
CA ILE A 103 1.40 1.39 -12.71
C ILE A 103 1.60 0.10 -11.92
N VAL A 104 1.45 -1.02 -12.63
CA VAL A 104 1.66 -2.36 -12.04
C VAL A 104 3.15 -2.59 -11.86
N VAL A 105 3.57 -2.82 -10.61
CA VAL A 105 4.96 -3.16 -10.31
C VAL A 105 5.12 -4.64 -10.02
N GLU A 106 6.32 -5.16 -10.25
CA GLU A 106 6.66 -6.51 -9.85
C GLU A 106 6.51 -6.67 -8.33
N ARG A 107 5.79 -7.73 -7.92
CA ARG A 107 5.62 -8.11 -6.51
C ARG A 107 6.97 -8.38 -5.87
N TYR A 108 7.25 -7.68 -4.78
CA TYR A 108 8.50 -7.84 -4.07
C TYR A 108 8.47 -9.05 -3.12
N THR A 109 9.01 -10.17 -3.58
CA THR A 109 9.03 -11.42 -2.81
C THR A 109 10.43 -11.76 -2.31
N TYR A 110 10.83 -11.17 -1.18
CA TYR A 110 12.15 -11.40 -0.59
C TYR A 110 12.23 -12.66 0.28
N PHE A 111 11.26 -12.86 1.18
CA PHE A 111 11.30 -13.99 2.10
C PHE A 111 10.89 -15.29 1.38
N PRO A 112 11.69 -16.37 1.44
CA PRO A 112 11.37 -17.63 0.76
C PRO A 112 10.01 -18.22 1.17
N CYS A 113 9.60 -18.04 2.43
CA CYS A 113 8.30 -18.50 2.92
C CYS A 113 7.10 -17.85 2.21
N SER A 114 7.26 -16.61 1.72
CA SER A 114 6.21 -15.87 1.00
C SER A 114 6.02 -16.37 -0.42
N ARG A 115 7.04 -16.95 -1.06
CA ARG A 115 6.98 -17.42 -2.46
C ARG A 115 5.88 -18.47 -2.67
N ARG A 116 5.71 -19.37 -1.69
CA ARG A 116 4.71 -20.44 -1.72
C ARG A 116 3.27 -19.93 -1.74
N GLN A 117 2.99 -18.80 -1.09
CA GLN A 117 1.66 -18.19 -1.08
C GLN A 117 1.24 -17.67 -2.46
N PHE A 118 2.21 -17.45 -3.35
CA PHE A 118 2.00 -16.93 -4.70
C PHE A 118 2.35 -17.95 -5.79
N GLY A 119 2.54 -19.23 -5.45
CA GLY A 119 2.84 -20.29 -6.42
C GLY A 119 4.22 -20.17 -7.09
N LEU A 120 5.15 -19.39 -6.52
CA LEU A 120 6.49 -19.20 -7.07
C LEU A 120 7.45 -20.28 -6.54
N LEU A 121 8.08 -21.05 -7.44
CA LEU A 121 9.08 -22.07 -7.10
C LEU A 121 10.51 -21.48 -7.06
N GLY A 122 11.45 -22.12 -6.35
CA GLY A 122 12.88 -21.75 -6.33
C GLY A 122 13.29 -20.64 -5.35
N THR A 123 14.57 -20.25 -5.37
CA THR A 123 15.15 -19.12 -4.61
C THR A 123 14.99 -17.79 -5.37
N PRO A 124 14.99 -16.62 -4.68
CA PRO A 124 14.97 -15.31 -5.33
C PRO A 124 16.20 -15.05 -6.20
#